data_AF-A0A3M0T087-F1
#
_entry.id   AF-A0A3M0T087-F1
#
_cell.length_a   1.000
_cell.length_b   1.000
_cell.length_c   1.000
_cell.angle_alpha   90.00
_cell.angle_beta   90.00
_cell.angle_gamma   90.00
#
_symmetry.space_group_name_H-M   'P 1'
#
loop_
_entity.id
_entity.type
_entity.pdbx_description
1 polymer ?
#
loop_
_entity_poly.entity_id
_entity_poly.type
_entity_poly.pdbx_seq_one_letter_code
_entity_poly.pdbx_strand_id
1 'polypeptide(L)' 'MNIDENYFIEHIKHLKSLNCEAVEVKKCEELDDISGIILPGGESTTNLKFHEYFLNMCNQYAN' A
#
# COMPACT_ATOMS: atom_id res chain seq x y z
N MET A 1 -23.31 6.05 3.79
CA MET A 1 -22.02 5.32 3.81
C MET A 1 -21.13 6.08 2.85
N ASN A 2 -20.22 6.89 3.38
CA ASN A 2 -19.42 7.82 2.57
C ASN A 2 -18.50 7.00 1.65
N ILE A 3 -18.61 7.24 0.35
CA ILE A 3 -17.86 6.57 -0.72
C ILE A 3 -16.64 7.43 -1.02
N ASP A 4 -15.79 7.69 -0.04
CA ASP A 4 -14.55 8.42 -0.26
C ASP A 4 -13.49 7.88 0.71
N GLU A 5 -12.32 7.57 0.15
CA GLU A 5 -10.99 7.43 0.78
C GLU A 5 -10.38 6.05 1.07
N ASN A 6 -11.11 4.92 1.11
CA ASN A 6 -10.47 3.66 1.49
C ASN A 6 -10.29 2.63 0.36
N TYR A 7 -9.62 3.03 -0.72
CA TYR A 7 -9.27 2.14 -1.85
C TYR A 7 -8.49 0.90 -1.41
N PHE A 8 -7.69 0.98 -0.35
CA PHE A 8 -6.93 -0.16 0.18
C PHE A 8 -7.79 -1.22 0.89
N ILE A 9 -8.99 -0.87 1.40
CA ILE A 9 -9.84 -1.82 2.14
C ILE A 9 -10.32 -2.95 1.23
N GLU A 10 -10.70 -2.63 -0.02
CA GLU A 10 -11.15 -3.65 -0.97
C GLU A 10 -9.99 -4.56 -1.39
N HIS A 11 -8.77 -4.03 -1.51
CA HIS A 11 -7.57 -4.85 -1.72
C HIS A 11 -7.35 -5.82 -0.55
N ILE A 12 -7.43 -5.35 0.71
CA ILE A 12 -7.31 -6.21 1.90
C ILE A 12 -8.39 -7.30 1.91
N LYS A 13 -9.64 -6.96 1.60
CA LYS A 13 -10.74 -7.94 1.55
C LYS A 13 -10.49 -9.02 0.50
N HIS A 14 -10.06 -8.63 -0.70
CA HIS A 14 -9.75 -9.58 -1.77
C HIS A 14 -8.55 -10.48 -1.42
N LEU A 15 -7.51 -9.96 -0.77
CA LEU A 15 -6.40 -10.79 -0.32
C LEU A 15 -6.84 -11.80 0.75
N LYS A 16 -7.65 -11.35 1.72
CA LYS A 16 -8.21 -12.21 2.76
C LYS A 16 -9.11 -13.31 2.20
N SER A 17 -9.90 -13.03 1.16
CA SER A 17 -10.73 -14.05 0.51
C SER A 17 -9.91 -15.13 -0.22
N LEU A 18 -8.65 -14.83 -0.54
CA LEU A 18 -7.67 -15.76 -1.10
C LEU A 18 -6.81 -16.45 -0.02
N ASN A 19 -7.16 -16.30 1.26
CA ASN A 19 -6.38 -16.76 2.42
C ASN A 19 -4.98 -16.13 2.52
N CYS A 20 -4.78 -14.94 1.97
CA CYS A 20 -3.58 -14.15 2.17
C CYS A 20 -3.76 -13.21 3.37
N GLU A 21 -2.74 -13.12 4.21
CA GLU A 21 -2.64 -12.05 5.20
C GLU A 21 -2.26 -10.75 4.50
N ALA A 22 -2.94 -9.66 4.87
CA ALA A 22 -2.73 -8.35 4.28
C ALA A 22 -2.75 -7.30 5.38
N VAL A 23 -1.70 -6.48 5.38
CA VAL A 23 -1.50 -5.38 6.33
C VAL A 23 -1.37 -4.07 5.56
N GLU A 24 -1.75 -2.97 6.22
CA GLU A 24 -1.49 -1.63 5.71
C GLU A 24 -0.05 -1.25 6.06
N VAL A 25 0.74 -0.82 5.07
CA VAL A 25 2.14 -0.42 5.25
C VAL A 25 2.21 1.10 5.35
N LYS A 26 2.71 1.62 6.48
CA LYS A 26 2.87 3.05 6.79
C LYS A 26 4.30 3.45 7.05
N LYS A 27 5.18 2.49 7.34
CA LYS A 27 6.60 2.73 7.65
C LYS A 27 7.50 1.81 6.84
N CYS A 28 8.73 2.27 6.65
CA CYS A 28 9.79 1.53 5.98
C CYS A 28 10.05 0.16 6.61
N GLU A 29 10.13 0.10 7.95
CA GLU A 29 10.46 -1.14 8.67
C GLU A 29 9.43 -2.25 8.45
N GLU A 30 8.18 -1.92 8.11
CA GLU A 30 7.11 -2.89 7.87
C GLU A 30 7.29 -3.64 6.53
N LEU A 31 8.24 -3.21 5.69
CA LEU A 31 8.58 -3.91 4.44
C LEU A 31 9.30 -5.24 4.67
N ASP A 32 9.95 -5.43 5.82
CA ASP A 32 10.66 -6.67 6.14
C ASP A 32 9.72 -7.86 6.37
N ASP A 33 8.52 -7.56 6.86
CA ASP A 33 7.55 -8.56 7.30
C ASP A 33 6.55 -8.93 6.19
N ILE A 34 6.74 -8.45 4.95
CA ILE A 34 5.83 -8.71 3.83
C ILE A 34 6.53 -9.42 2.66
N SER A 35 5.80 -10.33 2.00
CA SER A 35 6.28 -11.01 0.79
C SER A 35 6.05 -10.23 -0.50
N GLY A 36 5.26 -9.15 -0.43
CA GLY A 36 4.92 -8.33 -1.59
C GLY A 36 4.05 -7.15 -1.20
N ILE A 37 4.05 -6.12 -2.04
CA ILE A 37 3.29 -4.89 -1.82
C ILE A 37 2.32 -4.64 -2.97
N ILE A 38 1.11 -4.19 -2.65
CA ILE A 38 0.14 -3.67 -3.60
C ILE A 38 0.10 -2.16 -3.43
N LEU A 39 0.45 -1.45 -4.50
CA LEU A 39 0.25 0.00 -4.57
C LEU A 39 -1.17 0.24 -5.11
N PRO A 40 -2.09 0.77 -4.29
CA PRO A 40 -3.46 0.99 -4.74
C PRO A 40 -3.49 1.99 -5.90
N GLY A 41 -4.39 1.76 -6.84
CA GLY A 41 -4.66 2.72 -7.90
C GLY A 41 -5.48 3.91 -7.42
N GLY A 42 -5.38 5.02 -8.13
CA GLY A 42 -6.18 6.23 -7.98
C GLY A 42 -6.08 7.08 -9.26
N GLU A 43 -6.50 8.34 -9.19
CA GLU A 43 -6.23 9.27 -10.30
C GLU A 43 -4.73 9.41 -10.56
N SER A 44 -4.35 9.60 -11.81
CA SER A 44 -2.94 9.66 -12.25
C SER A 44 -2.09 10.65 -11.45
N THR A 45 -2.66 11.79 -11.05
CA THR A 45 -1.99 12.79 -10.21
C THR A 45 -1.79 12.34 -8.76
N THR A 46 -2.75 11.58 -8.22
CA THR A 46 -2.67 11.00 -6.88
C THR A 46 -1.65 9.85 -6.86
N ASN A 47 -1.60 9.04 -7.92
CA ASN A 47 -0.63 7.95 -8.06
C ASN A 47 0.81 8.45 -8.07
N LEU A 48 1.09 9.62 -8.67
CA LEU A 48 2.43 10.23 -8.65
C LEU A 48 2.92 10.50 -7.23
N LYS A 49 2.07 11.07 -6.37
CA LYS A 49 2.41 11.34 -4.96
C LYS A 49 2.65 10.05 -4.17
N PHE A 50 1.84 9.02 -4.40
CA PHE A 50 2.06 7.71 -3.77
C PHE A 50 3.36 7.04 -4.22
N HIS A 51 3.69 7.12 -5.52
CA HIS A 51 4.98 6.61 -6.02
C HIS A 51 6.15 7.36 -5.41
N GLU A 52 6.09 8.69 -5.32
CA GLU A 52 7.14 9.49 -4.69
C GLU A 52 7.30 9.13 -3.21
N TYR A 53 6.19 9.00 -2.47
CA TYR A 53 6.21 8.57 -1.07
C TYR A 53 6.84 7.17 -0.92
N PHE A 54 6.43 6.22 -1.75
CA PHE A 54 6.98 4.86 -1.72
C PHE A 54 8.47 4.81 -2.07
N LEU A 55 8.92 5.55 -3.09
CA LEU A 55 10.34 5.63 -3.44
C LEU A 55 11.17 6.25 -2.31
N ASN A 56 10.64 7.29 -1.66
CA ASN A 56 11.30 7.90 -0.50
C ASN A 56 11.39 6.93 0.68
N MET A 57 10.33 6.16 0.93
CA MET A 57 10.28 5.10 1.94
C MET A 57 11.37 4.04 1.66
N CYS A 58 11.43 3.51 0.44
CA CYS A 58 12.45 2.53 0.05
C CYS A 58 13.89 3.08 0.14
N ASN A 59 14.12 4.33 -0.26
CA ASN A 59 15.46 4.95 -0.18
C ASN A 59 15.92 5.17 1.28
N GLN A 60 15.01 5.47 2.20
CA GLN A 60 15.34 5.55 3.63
C GLN A 60 15.65 4.18 4.22
N TYR A 61 15.04 3.12 3.70
CA TYR A 61 15.25 1.76 4.16
C TYR A 61 16.55 1.12 3.63
N ALA A 62 16.97 1.50 2.42
CA ALA A 62 18.13 0.92 1.74
C ALA A 62 19.51 1.48 2.17
N ASN A 63 19.54 2.49 3.05
CA ASN A 63 20.75 3.14 3.59
C ASN A 63 20.90 2.87 5.08
#